data_AF-A0A7G6ZA21-F1
#
_entry.id   AF-A0A7G6ZA21-F1
#
_cell.length_a   1.000
_cell.length_b   1.000
_cell.length_c   1.000
_cell.angle_alpha   90.00
_cell.angle_beta   90.00
_cell.angle_gamma   90.00
#
_symmetry.space_group_name_H-M   'P 1'
#
loop_
_entity.id
_entity.type
_entity.pdbx_description
1 polymer ?
#
loop_
_entity_poly.entity_id
_entity_poly.type
_entity_poly.pdbx_seq_one_letter_code
_entity_poly.pdbx_strand_id
1 'polypeptide(L)'
;MNLPLVVVLGGLTILTLWGFVAPRSQWRALTGWSHRELTGGEPGPVIIGIHRLAAGAALAALAIGGASLAAGLFDPSRQVSVRTITDPVRVLWGTPDPTVVNRVFVPVNTPPAGLTRVPALRYQAVNGKNRSPSSLFGLDTYARPHASDSDGYIGAYPAVGLTALDSADIVVQVRADSRCTPQQVLVVESSTSVALAVYYGRPVGESLDATALATPCDLKATGDKSSSVLIPIDLGGPVGKRAVLNLEGTSISKADTP
;
A
#
# COMPACT_ATOMS: atom_id res chain seq x y z
N MET A 1 29.34 11.47 3.98
CA MET A 1 30.35 10.67 3.26
C MET A 1 30.71 9.47 4.12
N ASN A 2 30.37 8.25 3.71
CA ASN A 2 30.56 7.05 4.52
C ASN A 2 32.05 6.67 4.58
N LEU A 3 32.73 7.03 5.67
CA LEU A 3 34.14 6.71 5.94
C LEU A 3 34.52 5.24 5.62
N PRO A 4 33.75 4.20 6.03
CA PRO A 4 34.11 2.82 5.71
C PRO A 4 34.06 2.52 4.22
N LEU A 5 33.10 3.11 3.48
CA LEU A 5 32.99 2.93 2.04
C LEU A 5 34.18 3.54 1.30
N VAL A 6 34.63 4.72 1.72
CA VAL A 6 35.80 5.40 1.15
C VAL A 6 37.07 4.58 1.38
N VAL A 7 37.24 4.02 2.58
CA VAL A 7 38.39 3.17 2.91
C VAL A 7 38.40 1.89 2.06
N VAL A 8 37.25 1.22 1.90
CA VAL A 8 37.14 0.00 1.08
C VAL A 8 37.40 0.29 -0.39
N LEU A 9 36.76 1.32 -0.96
CA LEU A 9 36.95 1.68 -2.38
C LEU A 9 38.38 2.16 -2.65
N GLY A 10 38.97 2.94 -1.74
CA GLY A 10 40.36 3.35 -1.82
C GLY A 10 41.31 2.16 -1.81
N GLY A 11 41.13 1.22 -0.88
CA GLY A 11 41.93 0.00 -0.81
C GLY A 11 41.83 -0.86 -2.08
N LEU A 12 40.61 -1.06 -2.60
CA LEU A 12 40.39 -1.80 -3.85
C LEU A 12 41.04 -1.11 -5.05
N THR A 13 41.00 0.22 -5.11
CA THR A 13 41.65 0.99 -6.19
C THR A 13 43.16 0.81 -6.15
N ILE A 14 43.77 0.86 -4.96
CA ILE A 14 45.22 0.65 -4.80
C ILE A 14 45.62 -0.77 -5.19
N LEU A 15 44.85 -1.79 -4.75
CA LEU A 15 45.14 -3.19 -5.06
C LEU A 15 44.98 -3.51 -6.55
N THR A 16 43.93 -2.99 -7.19
CA THR A 16 43.71 -3.19 -8.63
C THR A 16 44.74 -2.45 -9.46
N LEU A 17 45.13 -1.23 -9.07
CA LEU A 17 46.22 -0.49 -9.71
C LEU A 17 47.57 -1.21 -9.60
N TRP A 18 47.88 -1.77 -8.42
CA TRP A 18 49.10 -2.55 -8.23
C TRP A 18 49.13 -3.79 -9.12
N GLY A 19 48.01 -4.50 -9.23
CA GLY A 19 47.87 -5.66 -10.12
C GLY A 19 47.97 -5.31 -11.60
N PHE A 20 47.55 -4.12 -11.99
CA PHE A 20 47.68 -3.64 -13.35
C PHE A 20 49.14 -3.30 -13.71
N VAL A 21 49.80 -2.48 -12.88
CA VAL A 21 51.14 -1.96 -13.16
C VAL A 21 52.20 -3.05 -12.97
N ALA A 22 52.17 -3.74 -11.82
CA ALA A 22 53.22 -4.66 -11.39
C ALA A 22 52.65 -6.04 -10.93
N PRO A 23 51.97 -6.79 -11.82
CA PRO A 23 51.27 -8.03 -11.49
C PRO A 23 52.16 -9.10 -10.85
N ARG A 24 53.42 -9.20 -11.29
CA ARG A 24 54.41 -10.14 -10.72
C ARG A 24 54.74 -9.84 -9.26
N SER A 25 54.90 -8.55 -8.94
CA SER A 25 55.20 -8.13 -7.57
C SER A 25 54.00 -8.35 -6.65
N GLN A 26 52.79 -8.11 -7.16
CA GLN A 26 51.55 -8.40 -6.43
C GLN A 26 51.38 -9.90 -6.20
N TRP A 27 51.61 -10.74 -7.22
CA TRP A 27 51.61 -12.19 -7.07
C TRP A 27 52.58 -12.61 -5.97
N ARG A 28 53.85 -12.19 -6.04
CA ARG A 28 54.88 -12.59 -5.08
C ARG A 28 54.54 -12.18 -3.65
N ALA A 29 53.95 -11.00 -3.46
CA ALA A 29 53.53 -10.54 -2.15
C ALA A 29 52.35 -11.35 -1.58
N LEU A 30 51.38 -11.74 -2.42
CA LEU A 30 50.18 -12.47 -2.00
C LEU A 30 50.42 -13.97 -1.85
N THR A 31 51.21 -14.58 -2.72
CA THR A 31 51.46 -16.03 -2.73
C THR A 31 52.78 -16.40 -2.06
N GLY A 32 53.68 -15.44 -1.79
CA GLY A 32 54.98 -15.69 -1.18
C GLY A 32 54.94 -16.33 0.20
N TRP A 33 53.78 -16.28 0.88
CA TRP A 33 53.56 -16.94 2.16
C TRP A 33 53.20 -18.43 2.02
N SER A 34 52.83 -18.87 0.82
CA SER A 34 52.36 -20.23 0.53
C SER A 34 53.41 -21.11 -0.17
N HIS A 35 54.48 -20.51 -0.69
CA HIS A 35 55.52 -21.21 -1.43
C HIS A 35 56.85 -21.13 -0.68
N ARG A 36 57.60 -22.25 -0.62
CA ARG A 36 58.96 -22.28 -0.03
C ARG A 36 60.00 -21.54 -0.87
N GLU A 37 59.73 -21.34 -2.17
CA GLU A 37 60.55 -20.57 -3.10
C GLU A 37 59.80 -19.35 -3.63
N LEU A 38 60.43 -18.16 -3.54
CA LEU A 38 59.83 -16.87 -3.94
C LEU A 38 59.51 -16.75 -5.44
N THR A 39 60.14 -17.58 -6.28
CA THR A 39 59.95 -17.60 -7.74
C THR A 39 59.31 -18.90 -8.25
N GLY A 40 59.05 -19.87 -7.35
CA GLY A 40 58.42 -21.13 -7.71
C GLY A 40 56.97 -20.91 -8.13
N GLY A 41 56.62 -21.28 -9.38
CA GLY A 41 55.25 -21.14 -9.89
C GLY A 41 54.86 -19.73 -10.37
N GLU A 42 55.84 -18.86 -10.68
CA GLU A 42 55.55 -17.53 -11.23
C GLU A 42 54.71 -17.62 -12.52
N PRO A 43 53.61 -16.85 -12.64
CA PRO A 43 52.74 -16.93 -13.80
C PRO A 43 53.46 -16.55 -15.10
N GLY A 44 53.23 -17.36 -16.14
CA GLY A 44 53.72 -17.09 -17.48
C GLY A 44 53.16 -15.79 -18.10
N PRO A 45 53.75 -15.31 -19.21
CA PRO A 45 53.39 -14.03 -19.83
C PRO A 45 51.91 -13.93 -20.22
N VAL A 46 51.28 -15.04 -20.62
CA VAL A 46 49.84 -15.08 -20.95
C VAL A 46 48.97 -14.81 -19.73
N ILE A 47 49.28 -15.46 -18.59
CA ILE A 47 48.53 -15.29 -17.34
C ILE A 47 48.70 -13.85 -16.81
N ILE A 48 49.90 -13.29 -16.95
CA ILE A 48 50.16 -11.88 -16.63
C ILE A 48 49.31 -10.94 -17.51
N GLY A 49 49.17 -11.25 -18.80
CA GLY A 49 48.31 -10.51 -19.72
C GLY A 49 46.84 -10.53 -19.29
N ILE A 50 46.31 -11.70 -18.93
CA ILE A 50 44.94 -11.87 -18.43
C ILE A 50 44.75 -11.07 -17.12
N HIS A 51 45.71 -11.14 -16.20
CA HIS A 51 45.64 -10.42 -14.93
C HIS A 51 45.58 -8.90 -15.13
N ARG A 52 46.35 -8.36 -16.08
CA ARG A 52 46.31 -6.94 -16.43
C ARG A 52 44.97 -6.54 -17.05
N LEU A 53 44.39 -7.38 -17.91
CA LEU A 53 43.06 -7.10 -18.47
C LEU A 53 41.99 -7.08 -17.38
N ALA A 54 41.99 -8.06 -16.47
CA ALA A 54 41.06 -8.11 -15.35
C ALA A 54 41.24 -6.91 -14.40
N ALA A 55 42.47 -6.55 -14.07
CA ALA A 55 42.78 -5.39 -13.24
C ALA A 55 42.35 -4.07 -13.92
N GLY A 56 42.57 -3.95 -15.24
CA GLY A 56 42.13 -2.81 -16.03
C GLY A 56 40.60 -2.67 -16.07
N ALA A 57 39.87 -3.77 -16.25
CA ALA A 57 38.42 -3.79 -16.20
C ALA A 57 37.89 -3.38 -14.81
N ALA A 58 38.53 -3.86 -13.74
CA ALA A 58 38.18 -3.47 -12.38
C ALA A 58 38.43 -1.97 -12.12
N LEU A 59 39.54 -1.40 -12.60
CA LEU A 59 39.82 0.03 -12.51
C LEU A 59 38.78 0.87 -13.27
N ALA A 60 38.37 0.43 -14.46
CA ALA A 60 37.33 1.11 -15.23
C ALA A 60 35.98 1.10 -14.47
N ALA A 61 35.60 -0.04 -13.90
CA ALA A 61 34.39 -0.15 -13.09
C ALA A 61 34.43 0.73 -11.84
N LEU A 62 35.58 0.80 -11.15
CA LEU A 62 35.78 1.68 -9.99
C LEU A 62 35.70 3.17 -10.39
N ALA A 63 36.27 3.55 -11.53
CA ALA A 63 36.19 4.92 -12.04
C ALA A 63 34.76 5.33 -12.41
N ILE A 64 34.03 4.46 -13.12
CA ILE A 64 32.61 4.68 -13.48
C ILE A 64 31.74 4.75 -12.23
N GLY A 65 31.93 3.83 -11.28
CA GLY A 65 31.22 3.80 -10.01
C GLY A 65 31.49 5.04 -9.17
N GLY A 66 32.76 5.44 -9.04
CA GLY A 66 33.16 6.66 -8.33
C GLY A 66 32.58 7.93 -8.96
N ALA A 67 32.61 8.05 -10.28
CA ALA A 67 32.01 9.16 -11.00
C ALA A 67 30.48 9.21 -10.83
N SER A 68 29.82 8.04 -10.84
CA SER A 68 28.37 7.93 -10.63
C SER A 68 27.95 8.33 -9.21
N LEU A 69 28.75 7.99 -8.20
CA LEU A 69 28.56 8.43 -6.82
C LEU A 69 28.78 9.95 -6.68
N ALA A 70 29.84 10.49 -7.28
CA ALA A 70 30.14 11.93 -7.25
C ALA A 70 29.09 12.78 -7.98
N ALA A 71 28.51 12.24 -9.06
CA ALA A 71 27.42 12.86 -9.82
C ALA A 71 26.04 12.69 -9.15
N GLY A 72 25.94 11.97 -8.02
CA GLY A 72 24.67 11.73 -7.32
C GLY A 72 23.70 10.81 -8.06
N LEU A 73 24.16 10.07 -9.06
CA LEU A 73 23.35 9.10 -9.81
C LEU A 73 23.08 7.82 -8.99
N PHE A 74 23.90 7.56 -7.97
CA PHE A 74 23.70 6.51 -6.97
C PHE A 74 23.95 7.11 -5.58
N ASP A 75 22.96 7.00 -4.68
CA ASP A 75 23.12 7.38 -3.28
C ASP A 75 22.99 6.13 -2.39
N PRO A 76 24.12 5.51 -1.99
CA PRO A 76 24.11 4.35 -1.09
C PRO A 76 23.76 4.71 0.36
N SER A 77 23.67 6.01 0.69
CA SER A 77 23.17 6.50 1.99
C SER A 77 21.68 6.83 1.97
N ARG A 78 21.02 6.73 0.81
CA ARG A 78 19.56 6.73 0.73
C ARG A 78 19.08 5.50 1.48
N GLN A 79 18.74 5.68 2.75
CA GLN A 79 18.08 4.66 3.55
C GLN A 79 16.88 4.19 2.73
N VAL A 80 16.93 2.95 2.25
CA VAL A 80 15.70 2.23 1.95
C VAL A 80 14.99 2.23 3.29
N SER A 81 13.97 3.08 3.43
CA SER A 81 13.10 3.06 4.58
C SER A 81 12.69 1.60 4.74
N VAL A 82 13.20 0.93 5.77
CA VAL A 82 12.74 -0.39 6.16
C VAL A 82 11.29 -0.16 6.49
N ARG A 83 10.42 -0.45 5.52
CA ARG A 83 8.98 -0.42 5.70
C ARG A 83 8.74 -1.53 6.71
N THR A 84 8.60 -1.17 7.98
CA THR A 84 7.96 -2.05 8.96
C THR A 84 6.73 -2.58 8.23
N ILE A 85 6.60 -3.90 8.08
CA ILE A 85 5.40 -4.53 7.52
C ILE A 85 4.32 -4.36 8.59
N THR A 86 3.88 -3.12 8.79
CA THR A 86 2.60 -2.81 9.36
C THR A 86 1.63 -3.06 8.22
N ASP A 87 0.68 -3.95 8.43
CA ASP A 87 -0.40 -4.18 7.46
C ASP A 87 -0.96 -2.80 7.06
N PRO A 88 -0.76 -2.36 5.81
CA PRO A 88 -1.12 -1.01 5.38
C PRO A 88 -2.61 -0.78 5.57
N VAL A 89 -3.42 -1.83 5.52
CA VAL A 89 -4.85 -1.80 5.79
C VAL A 89 -5.11 -1.41 7.25
N ARG A 90 -4.45 -2.05 8.22
CA ARG A 90 -4.61 -1.72 9.65
C ARG A 90 -4.12 -0.32 10.00
N VAL A 91 -3.06 0.16 9.35
CA VAL A 91 -2.58 1.55 9.55
C VAL A 91 -3.60 2.57 9.04
N LEU A 92 -4.17 2.32 7.85
CA LEU A 92 -5.09 3.24 7.19
C LEU A 92 -6.50 3.20 7.78
N TRP A 93 -6.96 2.05 8.22
CA TRP A 93 -8.37 1.82 8.59
C TRP A 93 -8.56 1.43 10.07
N GLY A 94 -7.50 1.07 10.78
CA GLY A 94 -7.54 0.70 12.19
C GLY A 94 -8.13 -0.69 12.43
N THR A 95 -8.51 -0.96 13.68
CA THR A 95 -9.17 -2.19 14.11
C THR A 95 -10.66 -1.94 14.41
N PRO A 96 -11.56 -2.91 14.14
CA PRO A 96 -11.30 -4.21 13.48
C PRO A 96 -10.95 -4.07 11.99
N ASP A 97 -10.39 -5.14 11.41
CA ASP A 97 -9.97 -5.15 10.00
C ASP A 97 -11.17 -4.80 9.09
N PRO A 98 -10.99 -3.88 8.12
CA PRO A 98 -12.07 -3.45 7.26
C PRO A 98 -12.46 -4.54 6.25
N THR A 99 -13.74 -4.63 5.98
CA THR A 99 -14.30 -5.47 4.90
C THR A 99 -15.02 -4.59 3.87
N VAL A 100 -15.02 -4.98 2.61
CA VAL A 100 -15.57 -4.17 1.52
C VAL A 100 -16.95 -4.67 1.10
N VAL A 101 -17.94 -3.77 1.07
CA VAL A 101 -19.24 -4.11 0.52
C VAL A 101 -19.12 -4.30 -0.99
N ASN A 102 -19.36 -5.52 -1.48
CA ASN A 102 -19.33 -5.80 -2.91
C ASN A 102 -20.67 -5.44 -3.59
N ARG A 103 -21.11 -4.19 -3.39
CA ARG A 103 -22.32 -3.59 -3.98
C ARG A 103 -22.04 -2.18 -4.44
N VAL A 104 -22.62 -1.79 -5.56
CA VAL A 104 -22.62 -0.40 -6.02
C VAL A 104 -23.90 0.25 -5.52
N PHE A 105 -23.77 1.20 -4.60
CA PHE A 105 -24.91 1.95 -4.08
C PHE A 105 -25.31 3.03 -5.08
N VAL A 106 -26.61 3.09 -5.39
CA VAL A 106 -27.17 4.19 -6.17
C VAL A 106 -27.42 5.35 -5.20
N PRO A 107 -26.83 6.53 -5.45
CA PRO A 107 -27.09 7.70 -4.62
C PRO A 107 -28.57 8.07 -4.62
N VAL A 108 -29.10 8.38 -3.45
CA VAL A 108 -30.41 9.05 -3.32
C VAL A 108 -30.23 10.46 -2.81
N ASN A 109 -31.24 11.31 -3.02
CA ASN A 109 -31.21 12.72 -2.62
C ASN A 109 -32.03 13.02 -1.35
N THR A 110 -32.73 12.03 -0.79
CA THR A 110 -33.60 12.18 0.39
C THR A 110 -33.23 11.16 1.46
N PRO A 111 -33.16 11.55 2.75
CA PRO A 111 -32.93 10.61 3.84
C PRO A 111 -33.97 9.48 3.87
N PRO A 112 -33.55 8.21 3.95
CA PRO A 112 -34.48 7.09 4.11
C PRO A 112 -35.20 7.12 5.46
N ALA A 113 -36.47 6.74 5.44
CA ALA A 113 -37.24 6.54 6.66
C ALA A 113 -36.83 5.24 7.37
N GLY A 114 -36.78 5.25 8.69
CA GLY A 114 -36.53 4.05 9.51
C GLY A 114 -35.07 3.57 9.55
N LEU A 115 -34.13 4.29 8.92
CA LEU A 115 -32.71 3.98 8.97
C LEU A 115 -31.93 4.94 9.86
N THR A 116 -30.87 4.44 10.47
CA THR A 116 -30.00 5.22 11.34
C THR A 116 -28.80 5.73 10.54
N ARG A 117 -28.53 7.04 10.61
CA ARG A 117 -27.33 7.64 10.03
C ARG A 117 -26.10 7.19 10.83
N VAL A 118 -25.13 6.59 10.15
CA VAL A 118 -23.82 6.22 10.70
C VAL A 118 -22.77 7.23 10.23
N PRO A 119 -21.91 7.75 11.12
CA PRO A 119 -20.87 8.68 10.73
C PRO A 119 -19.81 8.00 9.85
N ALA A 120 -19.50 8.64 8.73
CA ALA A 120 -18.34 8.31 7.91
C ALA A 120 -17.06 8.79 8.62
N LEU A 121 -16.12 7.87 8.84
CA LEU A 121 -14.89 8.14 9.60
C LEU A 121 -13.77 8.65 8.70
N ARG A 122 -13.57 7.98 7.58
CA ARG A 122 -12.48 8.22 6.63
C ARG A 122 -12.95 7.93 5.21
N TYR A 123 -12.28 8.50 4.23
CA TYR A 123 -12.51 8.18 2.82
C TYR A 123 -11.21 7.94 2.07
N GLN A 124 -11.25 7.17 0.99
CA GLN A 124 -10.13 7.05 0.06
C GLN A 124 -10.66 7.11 -1.37
N ALA A 125 -10.00 7.90 -2.21
CA ALA A 125 -10.28 7.91 -3.65
C ALA A 125 -9.84 6.57 -4.26
N VAL A 126 -10.66 6.02 -5.15
CA VAL A 126 -10.44 4.76 -5.84
C VAL A 126 -10.42 5.01 -7.34
N ASN A 127 -9.52 4.31 -8.02
CA ASN A 127 -9.55 4.21 -9.46
C ASN A 127 -9.78 2.74 -9.81
N GLY A 128 -11.04 2.39 -10.05
CA GLY A 128 -11.45 1.03 -10.39
C GLY A 128 -10.75 0.49 -11.65
N LYS A 129 -10.58 1.33 -12.68
CA LYS A 129 -9.92 0.95 -13.94
C LYS A 129 -8.47 0.49 -13.74
N ASN A 130 -7.75 1.16 -12.84
CA ASN A 130 -6.34 0.85 -12.54
C ASN A 130 -6.16 0.01 -11.28
N ARG A 131 -7.27 -0.42 -10.65
CA ARG A 131 -7.29 -1.12 -9.35
C ARG A 131 -6.39 -0.48 -8.30
N SER A 132 -6.53 0.84 -8.16
CA SER A 132 -5.70 1.64 -7.27
C SER A 132 -6.53 2.31 -6.16
N PRO A 133 -6.07 2.29 -4.90
CA PRO A 133 -4.88 1.57 -4.43
C PRO A 133 -5.11 0.05 -4.35
N SER A 134 -4.11 -0.74 -4.71
CA SER A 134 -4.19 -2.21 -4.76
C SER A 134 -4.52 -2.85 -3.41
N SER A 135 -4.22 -2.17 -2.30
CA SER A 135 -4.56 -2.61 -0.95
C SER A 135 -6.06 -2.77 -0.70
N LEU A 136 -6.92 -2.07 -1.44
CA LEU A 136 -8.37 -2.21 -1.31
C LEU A 136 -8.92 -3.44 -2.05
N PHE A 137 -8.28 -3.82 -3.15
CA PHE A 137 -8.73 -4.92 -4.02
C PHE A 137 -8.38 -6.31 -3.48
N GLY A 138 -7.58 -6.37 -2.40
CA GLY A 138 -7.27 -7.59 -1.66
C GLY A 138 -8.07 -7.78 -0.37
N LEU A 139 -9.02 -6.89 -0.06
CA LEU A 139 -9.82 -6.97 1.16
C LEU A 139 -10.94 -8.00 1.05
N ASP A 140 -11.26 -8.61 2.18
CA ASP A 140 -12.40 -9.52 2.29
C ASP A 140 -13.70 -8.78 1.96
N THR A 141 -14.57 -9.45 1.22
CA THR A 141 -15.91 -8.94 0.98
C THR A 141 -16.70 -8.97 2.28
N TYR A 142 -17.34 -7.86 2.62
CA TYR A 142 -18.27 -7.78 3.74
C TYR A 142 -19.39 -8.79 3.50
N ALA A 143 -19.44 -9.77 4.40
CA ALA A 143 -20.52 -10.71 4.52
C ALA A 143 -20.93 -10.72 5.99
N ARG A 144 -22.22 -10.47 6.27
CA ARG A 144 -22.73 -10.69 7.62
C ARG A 144 -22.84 -12.21 7.85
N PRO A 145 -22.46 -12.73 9.03
CA PRO A 145 -22.76 -14.12 9.39
C PRO A 145 -24.23 -14.45 9.16
N HIS A 146 -24.50 -15.59 8.51
CA HIS A 146 -25.84 -16.08 8.15
C HIS A 146 -26.62 -15.20 7.16
N ALA A 147 -25.97 -14.25 6.49
CA ALA A 147 -26.65 -13.40 5.52
C ALA A 147 -27.07 -14.16 4.26
N SER A 148 -28.28 -13.84 3.81
CA SER A 148 -28.79 -14.19 2.50
C SER A 148 -28.75 -12.98 1.56
N ASP A 149 -28.91 -13.21 0.27
CA ASP A 149 -29.07 -12.11 -0.71
C ASP A 149 -30.34 -11.28 -0.47
N SER A 150 -31.28 -11.76 0.36
CA SER A 150 -32.51 -11.06 0.77
C SER A 150 -32.35 -10.15 2.00
N ASP A 151 -31.15 -10.04 2.59
CA ASP A 151 -30.87 -9.30 3.84
C ASP A 151 -31.00 -7.77 3.75
N GLY A 152 -31.55 -7.24 2.65
CA GLY A 152 -31.80 -5.81 2.49
C GLY A 152 -30.57 -4.98 2.10
N TYR A 153 -29.52 -5.59 1.54
CA TYR A 153 -28.47 -4.83 0.86
C TYR A 153 -29.08 -4.11 -0.35
N ILE A 154 -29.23 -2.79 -0.27
CA ILE A 154 -29.68 -2.00 -1.43
C ILE A 154 -28.44 -1.60 -2.23
N GLY A 155 -28.35 -2.05 -3.46
CA GLY A 155 -27.25 -1.75 -4.37
C GLY A 155 -27.15 -2.80 -5.47
N ALA A 156 -26.64 -2.40 -6.64
CA ALA A 156 -26.47 -3.34 -7.74
C ALA A 156 -25.28 -4.28 -7.46
N TYR A 157 -25.42 -5.56 -7.83
CA TYR A 157 -24.24 -6.40 -7.97
C TYR A 157 -23.33 -5.80 -9.06
N PRO A 158 -22.00 -5.84 -8.89
CA PRO A 158 -21.11 -5.54 -10.00
C PRO A 158 -21.33 -6.52 -11.15
N ALA A 159 -20.94 -6.11 -12.36
CA ALA A 159 -21.00 -7.00 -13.52
C ALA A 159 -20.15 -8.26 -13.29
N VAL A 160 -20.49 -9.34 -13.99
CA VAL A 160 -19.79 -10.63 -13.86
C VAL A 160 -18.28 -10.45 -14.09
N GLY A 161 -17.47 -10.90 -13.12
CA GLY A 161 -16.01 -10.78 -13.14
C GLY A 161 -15.47 -9.44 -12.62
N LEU A 162 -16.34 -8.52 -12.20
CA LEU A 162 -15.98 -7.26 -11.56
C LEU A 162 -16.33 -7.27 -10.07
N THR A 163 -15.67 -6.39 -9.33
CA THR A 163 -15.96 -6.01 -7.95
C THR A 163 -16.61 -4.63 -7.92
N ALA A 164 -17.33 -4.29 -6.85
CA ALA A 164 -17.89 -2.95 -6.69
C ALA A 164 -16.81 -1.85 -6.67
N LEU A 165 -15.56 -2.20 -6.33
CA LEU A 165 -14.42 -1.30 -6.41
C LEU A 165 -13.98 -1.00 -7.85
N ASP A 166 -14.26 -1.89 -8.82
CA ASP A 166 -13.91 -1.67 -10.22
C ASP A 166 -14.74 -0.54 -10.86
N SER A 167 -15.88 -0.17 -10.26
CA SER A 167 -16.75 0.94 -10.70
C SER A 167 -16.83 2.10 -9.71
N ALA A 168 -16.10 2.07 -8.60
CA ALA A 168 -16.18 3.13 -7.58
C ALA A 168 -15.12 4.22 -7.80
N ASP A 169 -15.49 5.46 -7.50
CA ASP A 169 -14.57 6.62 -7.46
C ASP A 169 -14.05 6.89 -6.05
N ILE A 170 -14.80 6.47 -5.04
CA ILE A 170 -14.47 6.67 -3.62
C ILE A 170 -14.93 5.48 -2.80
N VAL A 171 -14.20 5.20 -1.73
CA VAL A 171 -14.59 4.28 -0.68
C VAL A 171 -14.65 5.05 0.62
N VAL A 172 -15.73 4.83 1.38
CA VAL A 172 -15.94 5.46 2.69
C VAL A 172 -15.94 4.40 3.77
N GLN A 173 -15.18 4.65 4.84
CA GLN A 173 -15.21 3.83 6.04
C GLN A 173 -16.30 4.27 6.99
N VAL A 174 -17.04 3.29 7.48
CA VAL A 174 -17.98 3.42 8.58
C VAL A 174 -17.71 2.35 9.63
N ARG A 175 -18.01 2.68 10.89
CA ARG A 175 -18.08 1.69 11.97
C ARG A 175 -19.50 1.67 12.52
N ALA A 176 -20.08 0.48 12.56
CA ALA A 176 -21.46 0.29 13.00
C ALA A 176 -21.61 -1.02 13.76
N ASP A 177 -22.72 -1.15 14.48
CA ASP A 177 -23.20 -2.40 15.08
C ASP A 177 -23.12 -3.55 14.06
N SER A 178 -22.45 -4.64 14.42
CA SER A 178 -22.28 -5.82 13.55
C SER A 178 -23.59 -6.51 13.20
N ARG A 179 -24.67 -6.21 13.94
CA ARG A 179 -26.03 -6.71 13.67
C ARG A 179 -26.81 -5.85 12.66
N CYS A 180 -26.23 -4.76 12.17
CA CYS A 180 -26.83 -3.88 11.18
C CYS A 180 -26.05 -3.92 9.87
N THR A 181 -26.73 -3.67 8.75
CA THR A 181 -26.11 -3.56 7.43
C THR A 181 -26.24 -2.17 6.84
N PRO A 182 -25.27 -1.77 5.98
CA PRO A 182 -25.44 -0.61 5.13
C PRO A 182 -26.59 -0.88 4.16
N GLN A 183 -27.58 0.01 4.16
CA GLN A 183 -28.73 -0.10 3.29
C GLN A 183 -28.82 1.07 2.32
N GLN A 184 -28.26 2.24 2.62
CA GLN A 184 -28.30 3.33 1.65
C GLN A 184 -27.16 4.30 1.84
N VAL A 185 -26.79 4.94 0.74
CA VAL A 185 -25.86 6.06 0.72
C VAL A 185 -26.55 7.25 0.07
N LEU A 186 -26.57 8.37 0.79
CA LEU A 186 -26.98 9.66 0.26
C LEU A 186 -25.73 10.39 -0.21
N VAL A 187 -25.71 10.84 -1.47
CA VAL A 187 -24.59 11.61 -2.04
C VAL A 187 -25.14 12.87 -2.67
N VAL A 188 -24.59 14.02 -2.28
CA VAL A 188 -24.87 15.32 -2.88
C VAL A 188 -23.60 15.84 -3.51
N GLU A 189 -23.61 15.95 -4.83
CA GLU A 189 -22.45 16.32 -5.62
C GLU A 189 -22.51 17.77 -6.08
N SER A 190 -21.40 18.48 -5.91
CA SER A 190 -21.14 19.78 -6.53
C SER A 190 -19.80 19.77 -7.28
N SER A 191 -19.50 20.85 -8.00
CA SER A 191 -18.21 21.02 -8.68
C SER A 191 -17.01 21.11 -7.72
N THR A 192 -17.23 21.40 -6.44
CA THR A 192 -16.18 21.61 -5.44
C THR A 192 -16.26 20.67 -4.24
N SER A 193 -17.36 19.94 -4.08
CA SER A 193 -17.58 19.06 -2.93
C SER A 193 -18.41 17.81 -3.26
N VAL A 194 -18.25 16.79 -2.41
CA VAL A 194 -19.06 15.59 -2.32
C VAL A 194 -19.52 15.49 -0.87
N ALA A 195 -20.81 15.74 -0.60
CA ALA A 195 -21.37 15.53 0.72
C ALA A 195 -22.03 14.14 0.78
N LEU A 196 -21.72 13.35 1.81
CA LEU A 196 -22.20 11.98 1.92
C LEU A 196 -22.74 11.64 3.30
N ALA A 197 -23.71 10.73 3.33
CA ALA A 197 -24.11 10.02 4.54
C ALA A 197 -24.46 8.57 4.26
N VAL A 198 -24.15 7.74 5.23
CA VAL A 198 -24.40 6.31 5.16
C VAL A 198 -25.49 5.95 6.16
N TYR A 199 -26.46 5.17 5.69
CA TYR A 199 -27.62 4.76 6.46
C TYR A 199 -27.61 3.25 6.67
N TYR A 200 -27.73 2.87 7.95
CA TYR A 200 -27.76 1.49 8.39
C TYR A 200 -29.15 1.11 8.87
N GLY A 201 -29.49 -0.15 8.63
CA GLY A 201 -30.72 -0.77 9.11
C GLY A 201 -30.47 -2.20 9.55
N ARG A 202 -31.47 -2.79 10.19
CA ARG A 202 -31.54 -4.24 10.41
C ARG A 202 -31.84 -4.94 9.08
N PRO A 203 -31.33 -6.16 8.87
CA PRO A 203 -31.69 -6.92 7.68
C PRO A 203 -33.20 -7.10 7.55
N VAL A 204 -33.67 -7.08 6.32
CA VAL A 204 -35.05 -7.43 6.00
C VAL A 204 -35.16 -8.96 5.97
N GLY A 205 -36.19 -9.53 6.62
CA GLY A 205 -36.48 -10.97 6.56
C GLY A 205 -35.89 -11.85 7.66
N GLU A 206 -35.17 -11.28 8.62
CA GLU A 206 -34.67 -12.04 9.78
C GLU A 206 -35.76 -12.17 10.86
N SER A 207 -36.08 -13.40 11.26
CA SER A 207 -37.01 -13.70 12.38
C SER A 207 -36.37 -13.32 13.71
N LEU A 208 -36.29 -12.03 14.00
CA LEU A 208 -35.80 -11.53 15.27
C LEU A 208 -36.93 -11.49 16.29
N ASP A 209 -36.63 -11.86 17.54
CA ASP A 209 -37.57 -11.73 18.66
C ASP A 209 -38.05 -10.27 18.79
N ALA A 210 -39.28 -10.04 19.26
CA ALA A 210 -39.92 -8.71 19.25
C ALA A 210 -39.09 -7.63 19.99
N THR A 211 -38.33 -8.04 21.00
CA THR A 211 -37.37 -7.23 21.76
C THR A 211 -36.11 -6.85 20.96
N ALA A 212 -35.67 -7.73 20.05
CA ALA A 212 -34.55 -7.46 19.14
C ALA A 212 -34.96 -6.54 17.98
N LEU A 213 -36.22 -6.62 17.52
CA LEU A 213 -36.83 -5.67 16.57
C LEU A 213 -36.97 -4.25 17.16
N ALA A 214 -37.20 -4.13 18.47
CA ALA A 214 -37.37 -2.84 19.14
C ALA A 214 -36.06 -2.07 19.39
N THR A 215 -34.89 -2.69 19.20
CA THR A 215 -33.59 -2.09 19.54
C THR A 215 -32.89 -1.52 18.29
N PRO A 216 -32.77 -0.19 18.14
CA PRO A 216 -32.12 0.45 16.99
C PRO A 216 -30.62 0.07 16.90
N CYS A 217 -30.02 0.28 15.73
CA CYS A 217 -28.58 0.07 15.53
C CYS A 217 -27.76 0.92 16.52
N ASP A 218 -26.85 0.27 17.24
CA ASP A 218 -25.98 0.97 18.20
C ASP A 218 -24.84 1.69 17.46
N LEU A 219 -24.92 3.02 17.40
CA LEU A 219 -23.89 3.88 16.81
C LEU A 219 -22.59 3.93 17.63
N LYS A 220 -22.62 3.44 18.88
CA LYS A 220 -21.48 3.43 19.80
C LYS A 220 -20.91 2.01 20.00
N ALA A 221 -21.32 1.05 19.18
CA ALA A 221 -20.78 -0.30 19.23
C ALA A 221 -19.25 -0.26 19.03
N THR A 222 -18.52 -0.97 19.89
CA THR A 222 -17.05 -1.05 19.88
C THR A 222 -16.59 -2.50 20.07
N GLY A 223 -15.32 -2.77 19.76
CA GLY A 223 -14.75 -4.12 19.81
C GLY A 223 -15.52 -5.09 18.92
N ASP A 224 -15.80 -6.29 19.43
CA ASP A 224 -16.45 -7.38 18.68
C ASP A 224 -17.91 -7.09 18.30
N LYS A 225 -18.52 -6.05 18.87
CA LYS A 225 -19.87 -5.59 18.52
C LYS A 225 -19.86 -4.62 17.34
N SER A 226 -18.69 -4.15 16.92
CA SER A 226 -18.52 -3.23 15.81
C SER A 226 -17.97 -3.95 14.58
N SER A 227 -18.50 -3.59 13.42
CA SER A 227 -17.91 -3.95 12.12
C SER A 227 -17.30 -2.70 11.47
N SER A 228 -16.11 -2.87 10.90
CA SER A 228 -15.44 -1.85 10.09
C SER A 228 -15.74 -2.17 8.63
N VAL A 229 -16.51 -1.30 7.99
CA VAL A 229 -17.04 -1.55 6.64
C VAL A 229 -16.61 -0.44 5.71
N LEU A 230 -16.13 -0.82 4.54
CA LEU A 230 -15.77 0.04 3.44
C LEU A 230 -16.87 -0.03 2.39
N ILE A 231 -17.43 1.14 2.07
CA ILE A 231 -18.56 1.28 1.17
C ILE A 231 -18.09 1.95 -0.12
N PRO A 232 -18.05 1.20 -1.24
CA PRO A 232 -17.75 1.77 -2.55
C PRO A 232 -18.91 2.65 -3.03
N ILE A 233 -18.57 3.82 -3.56
CA ILE A 233 -19.52 4.78 -4.11
C ILE A 233 -19.03 5.19 -5.51
N ASP A 234 -19.91 5.05 -6.48
CA ASP A 234 -19.76 5.57 -7.84
C ASP A 234 -20.26 7.03 -7.85
N LEU A 235 -19.44 7.95 -8.38
CA LEU A 235 -19.75 9.38 -8.42
C LEU A 235 -19.98 9.81 -9.87
N GLY A 236 -20.67 10.93 -10.07
CA GLY A 236 -20.80 11.55 -11.39
C GLY A 236 -19.46 12.05 -11.96
N GLY A 237 -18.41 12.08 -11.15
CA GLY A 237 -17.04 12.40 -11.58
C GLY A 237 -16.02 12.21 -10.46
N PRO A 238 -14.71 12.16 -10.82
CA PRO A 238 -13.65 11.82 -9.89
C PRO A 238 -13.59 12.80 -8.71
N VAL A 239 -13.23 12.28 -7.53
CA VAL A 239 -13.07 13.10 -6.31
C VAL A 239 -12.05 14.21 -6.53
N GLY A 240 -10.87 13.90 -7.09
CA GLY A 240 -9.85 14.90 -7.45
C GLY A 240 -9.53 15.88 -6.31
N LYS A 241 -9.85 17.17 -6.52
CA LYS A 241 -9.66 18.27 -5.55
C LYS A 241 -10.94 18.62 -4.77
N ARG A 242 -12.03 17.87 -4.95
CA ARG A 242 -13.32 18.12 -4.28
C ARG A 242 -13.18 17.83 -2.79
N ALA A 243 -13.81 18.66 -1.97
CA ALA A 243 -13.89 18.40 -0.53
C ALA A 243 -14.90 17.27 -0.26
N VAL A 244 -14.52 16.29 0.54
CA VAL A 244 -15.42 15.21 0.97
C VAL A 244 -15.97 15.56 2.35
N LEU A 245 -17.28 15.76 2.42
CA LEU A 245 -17.98 16.31 3.58
C LEU A 245 -19.04 15.34 4.09
N ASN A 246 -19.40 15.43 5.37
CA ASN A 246 -20.67 14.90 5.84
C ASN A 246 -21.82 15.87 5.47
N LEU A 247 -23.07 15.49 5.77
CA LEU A 247 -24.23 16.32 5.46
C LEU A 247 -24.35 17.57 6.33
N GLU A 248 -23.59 17.63 7.42
CA GLU A 248 -23.43 18.82 8.27
C GLU A 248 -22.36 19.79 7.75
N GLY A 249 -21.64 19.44 6.66
CA GLY A 249 -20.57 20.26 6.06
C GLY A 249 -19.19 20.08 6.70
N THR A 250 -19.03 19.16 7.64
CA THR A 250 -17.74 18.81 8.25
C THR A 250 -16.91 17.96 7.30
N SER A 251 -15.62 18.27 7.18
CA SER A 251 -14.70 17.46 6.36
C SER A 251 -14.54 16.06 6.93
N ILE A 252 -14.67 15.07 6.07
CA ILE A 252 -14.28 13.69 6.34
C ILE A 252 -12.79 13.58 6.01
N SER A 253 -12.00 12.95 6.88
CA SER A 253 -10.56 12.83 6.66
C SER A 253 -10.24 11.81 5.58
N LYS A 254 -9.23 12.10 4.76
CA LYS A 254 -8.71 11.13 3.79
C LYS A 254 -7.89 10.06 4.52
N ALA A 255 -8.09 8.79 4.17
CA ALA A 255 -7.25 7.68 4.59
C ALA A 255 -5.97 7.70 3.76
N ASP A 256 -5.00 8.46 4.23
CA ASP A 256 -3.66 8.53 3.68
C ASP A 256 -2.65 7.97 4.69
N THR A 257 -1.56 7.39 4.19
CA THR A 257 -0.41 7.06 5.04
C THR A 257 0.20 8.37 5.54
N PRO A 258 0.54 8.48 6.83
CA PRO A 258 1.23 9.66 7.37
C PRO A 258 2.56 9.93 6.67
#